data_AF-A0A370K1X2-F1
#
_entry.id   AF-A0A370K1X2-F1
#
_cell.length_a   1.000
_cell.length_b   1.000
_cell.length_c   1.000
_cell.angle_alpha   90.00
_cell.angle_beta   90.00
_cell.angle_gamma   90.00
#
_symmetry.space_group_name_H-M   'P 1'
#
loop_
_entity.id
_entity.type
_entity.pdbx_description
1 polymer ?
#
loop_
_entity_poly.entity_id
_entity_poly.type
_entity_poly.pdbx_seq_one_letter_code
_entity_poly.pdbx_strand_id
1 'polypeptide(L)'
;MRALSGLAFLVVLAVAAGTWGLYTLEPNLLLGSPWGPVHVAFLVLAAFGLGLVVMGLYVLSGWLGAQAALRQRHRELKQVRAELEALKRQHPEETPVIPDRL
;
A
#
# COMPACT_ATOMS: atom_id res chain seq x y z
N MET A 1 4.24 11.49 0.19
CA MET A 1 4.63 10.47 1.19
C MET A 1 4.63 11.02 2.62
N ARG A 2 5.45 12.02 2.98
CA ARG A 2 5.59 12.52 4.36
C ARG A 2 4.31 13.07 5.02
N ALA A 3 3.49 13.80 4.26
CA ALA A 3 2.22 14.35 4.78
C ALA A 3 1.20 13.23 5.07
N LEU A 4 1.12 12.22 4.20
CA LEU A 4 0.21 11.08 4.38
C LEU A 4 0.63 10.22 5.57
N SER A 5 1.93 9.95 5.72
CA SER A 5 2.44 9.22 6.89
C SER A 5 2.24 10.01 8.19
N GLY A 6 2.39 11.34 8.14
CA GLY A 6 2.10 12.21 9.27
C GLY A 6 0.63 12.19 9.68
N LEU A 7 -0.29 12.27 8.71
CA LEU A 7 -1.72 12.16 8.96
C LEU A 7 -2.10 10.79 9.54
N ALA A 8 -1.57 9.70 8.98
CA ALA A 8 -1.80 8.35 9.50
C ALA A 8 -1.32 8.23 10.96
N PHE A 9 -0.14 8.77 11.27
CA PHE A 9 0.37 8.81 12.63
C PHE A 9 -0.52 9.62 13.58
N LEU A 10 -0.98 10.79 13.15
CA LEU A 10 -1.90 11.62 13.95
C LEU A 10 -3.23 10.91 14.21
N VAL A 11 -3.78 10.20 13.22
CA VAL A 11 -5.02 9.42 13.40
C VAL A 11 -4.81 8.29 14.41
N VAL A 12 -3.72 7.53 14.31
CA VAL A 12 -3.40 6.47 15.27
C VAL A 12 -3.21 7.05 16.67
N LEU A 13 -2.49 8.17 16.79
CA LEU A 13 -2.26 8.85 18.06
C LEU A 13 -3.58 9.36 18.67
N ALA A 14 -4.46 9.95 17.86
CA ALA A 14 -5.77 10.40 18.31
C ALA A 14 -6.65 9.25 18.80
N VAL A 15 -6.66 8.12 18.09
CA VAL A 15 -7.38 6.92 18.52
C VAL A 15 -6.80 6.36 19.80
N ALA A 16 -5.47 6.27 19.91
CA ALA A 16 -4.80 5.78 21.13
C ALA A 16 -5.11 6.68 22.34
N ALA A 17 -4.94 7.99 22.20
CA ALA A 17 -5.23 8.96 23.25
C ALA A 17 -6.72 8.99 23.62
N GLY A 18 -7.62 8.94 22.64
CA GLY A 18 -9.07 8.88 22.86
C GLY A 18 -9.51 7.60 23.57
N THR A 19 -8.95 6.45 23.19
CA THR A 19 -9.23 5.16 23.83
C THR A 19 -8.73 5.16 25.28
N TRP A 20 -7.52 5.66 25.51
CA TRP A 20 -6.94 5.79 26.85
C TRP A 20 -7.73 6.74 27.73
N GLY A 21 -8.11 7.91 27.18
CA GLY A 21 -8.95 8.90 27.87
C GLY A 21 -10.31 8.31 28.26
N LEU A 22 -10.97 7.62 27.34
CA LEU A 22 -12.25 6.93 27.62
C LEU A 22 -12.10 5.88 28.72
N TYR A 23 -11.03 5.09 28.68
CA TYR A 23 -10.80 4.05 29.70
C TYR A 23 -10.49 4.63 31.09
N THR A 24 -9.81 5.77 31.16
CA THR A 24 -9.33 6.35 32.43
C THR A 24 -10.32 7.33 33.05
N LEU A 25 -10.95 8.18 32.24
CA LEU A 25 -11.85 9.24 32.72
C LEU A 25 -13.29 8.75 32.87
N GLU A 26 -13.68 7.73 32.10
CA GLU A 26 -15.04 7.22 32.04
C GLU A 26 -15.10 5.69 32.23
N PRO A 27 -14.64 5.15 33.37
CA PRO A 27 -14.55 3.71 33.60
C PRO A 27 -15.92 2.99 33.66
N ASN A 28 -17.00 3.76 33.81
CA ASN A 28 -18.37 3.23 33.89
C ASN A 28 -19.08 3.22 32.53
N LEU A 29 -18.40 3.58 31.44
CA LEU A 29 -18.94 3.52 30.07
C LEU A 29 -18.93 2.07 29.57
N LEU A 30 -19.77 1.27 30.20
CA LEU A 30 -20.00 -0.13 29.90
C LEU A 30 -21.24 -0.25 29.01
N LEU A 31 -21.08 -0.91 27.87
CA LEU A 31 -22.21 -1.30 27.02
C LEU A 31 -22.63 -2.72 27.37
N GLY A 32 -23.93 -2.94 27.55
CA GLY A 32 -24.49 -4.28 27.65
C GLY A 32 -24.31 -5.03 26.34
N SER A 33 -23.65 -6.19 26.38
CA SER A 33 -23.52 -7.10 25.23
C SER A 33 -24.02 -8.50 25.60
N PRO A 34 -24.31 -9.37 24.61
CA PRO A 34 -24.74 -10.75 24.84
C PRO A 34 -23.75 -11.59 25.68
N TRP A 35 -22.48 -11.17 25.74
CA TRP A 35 -21.41 -11.84 26.47
C TRP A 35 -21.05 -11.15 27.79
N GLY A 36 -21.83 -10.16 28.21
CA GLY A 36 -21.59 -9.35 29.40
C GLY A 36 -21.29 -7.88 29.10
N PRO A 37 -21.14 -7.04 30.14
CA PRO A 37 -20.80 -5.64 29.96
C PRO A 37 -19.38 -5.49 29.38
N VAL A 38 -19.25 -4.76 28.29
CA VAL A 38 -17.95 -4.47 27.64
C VAL A 38 -17.69 -2.98 27.66
N HIS A 39 -16.47 -2.58 28.01
CA HIS A 39 -16.09 -1.18 28.03
C HIS A 39 -16.02 -0.62 26.60
N VAL A 40 -16.58 0.58 26.39
CA VAL A 40 -16.62 1.22 25.07
C VAL A 40 -15.23 1.42 24.46
N ALA A 41 -14.23 1.67 25.30
CA ALA A 41 -12.83 1.74 24.88
C ALA A 41 -12.37 0.50 24.09
N PHE A 42 -12.75 -0.71 24.51
CA PHE A 42 -12.40 -1.94 23.78
C PHE A 42 -13.12 -2.03 22.44
N LEU A 43 -14.37 -1.57 22.36
CA LEU A 43 -15.13 -1.53 21.12
C LEU A 43 -14.50 -0.57 20.11
N VAL A 44 -14.07 0.62 20.57
CA VAL A 44 -13.39 1.61 19.73
C VAL A 44 -12.07 1.05 19.20
N LEU A 45 -11.26 0.45 20.08
CA LEU A 45 -9.98 -0.13 19.70
C LEU A 45 -10.15 -1.28 18.72
N ALA A 46 -11.10 -2.18 18.97
CA ALA A 46 -11.39 -3.32 18.10
C ALA A 46 -11.92 -2.87 16.72
N ALA A 47 -12.83 -1.90 16.68
CA ALA A 47 -13.36 -1.35 15.44
C ALA A 47 -12.26 -0.68 14.60
N PHE A 48 -11.37 0.08 15.24
CA PHE A 48 -10.23 0.68 14.55
C PHE A 48 -9.27 -0.38 14.01
N GLY A 49 -8.94 -1.40 14.80
CA GLY A 49 -8.12 -2.53 14.38
C GLY A 49 -8.69 -3.26 13.17
N LEU A 50 -10.00 -3.51 13.16
CA LEU A 50 -10.72 -4.10 12.02
C LEU A 50 -10.58 -3.26 10.75
N GLY A 51 -10.71 -1.93 10.87
CA GLY A 51 -10.49 -1.01 9.75
C GLY A 51 -9.08 -1.14 9.16
N LEU A 52 -8.05 -1.22 10.01
CA LEU A 52 -6.66 -1.41 9.56
C LEU A 52 -6.45 -2.76 8.87
N VAL A 53 -7.07 -3.83 9.38
CA VAL A 53 -6.99 -5.16 8.75
C VAL A 53 -7.61 -5.12 7.35
N VAL A 54 -8.81 -4.54 7.21
CA VAL A 54 -9.47 -4.40 5.91
C VAL A 54 -8.63 -3.56 4.96
N MET A 55 -8.09 -2.43 5.41
CA MET A 55 -7.18 -1.60 4.61
C MET A 55 -5.94 -2.38 4.17
N GLY A 56 -5.33 -3.16 5.07
CA GLY A 56 -4.20 -4.03 4.78
C GLY A 56 -4.52 -5.06 3.70
N LEU A 57 -5.69 -5.70 3.76
CA LEU A 57 -6.15 -6.65 2.74
C LEU A 57 -6.33 -6.00 1.36
N TYR A 58 -6.90 -4.80 1.31
CA TYR A 58 -7.02 -4.05 0.05
C TYR A 58 -5.65 -3.73 -0.54
N VAL A 59 -4.73 -3.18 0.26
CA VAL A 59 -3.36 -2.87 -0.19
C VAL A 59 -2.65 -4.14 -0.66
N LEU A 60 -2.79 -5.25 0.08
CA LEU A 60 -2.17 -6.53 -0.28
C LEU A 60 -2.72 -7.08 -1.60
N SER A 61 -4.04 -7.02 -1.80
CA SER A 61 -4.69 -7.46 -3.04
C SER A 61 -4.22 -6.62 -4.25
N GLY A 62 -4.15 -5.31 -4.09
CA GLY A 62 -3.65 -4.39 -5.12
C GLY A 62 -2.17 -4.61 -5.42
N TRP A 63 -1.36 -4.88 -4.39
CA TRP A 63 0.05 -5.21 -4.53
C TRP A 63 0.27 -6.49 -5.34
N LEU A 64 -0.50 -7.55 -5.05
CA LEU A 64 -0.43 -8.81 -5.81
C LEU A 64 -0.80 -8.59 -7.29
N GLY A 65 -1.84 -7.81 -7.56
CA GLY A 65 -2.23 -7.43 -8.92
C GLY A 65 -1.14 -6.63 -9.65
N ALA A 66 -0.56 -5.63 -8.98
CA ALA A 66 0.55 -4.85 -9.52
C ALA A 66 1.78 -5.71 -9.80
N GLN A 67 2.10 -6.66 -8.92
CA GLN A 67 3.21 -7.59 -9.10
C GLN A 67 3.00 -8.53 -10.29
N ALA A 68 1.77 -9.02 -10.51
CA ALA A 68 1.42 -9.81 -11.67
C ALA A 68 1.55 -9.00 -12.97
N ALA A 69 1.03 -7.77 -12.99
CA ALA A 69 1.15 -6.87 -14.12
C ALA A 69 2.61 -6.52 -14.45
N LEU A 70 3.42 -6.21 -13.44
CA LEU A 70 4.85 -5.92 -13.60
C LEU A 70 5.60 -7.11 -14.19
N ARG A 71 5.29 -8.34 -13.77
CA ARG A 71 5.90 -9.56 -14.35
C ARG A 71 5.54 -9.73 -15.83
N GLN A 72 4.29 -9.46 -16.20
CA GLN A 72 3.85 -9.53 -17.59
C GLN A 72 4.55 -8.48 -18.44
N ARG A 73 4.59 -7.22 -17.98
CA ARG A 73 5.31 -6.13 -18.66
C ARG A 73 6.80 -6.40 -18.78
N HIS A 74 7.41 -7.04 -17.79
CA HIS A 74 8.82 -7.42 -17.86
C HIS A 74 9.08 -8.49 -18.94
N ARG A 75 8.16 -9.43 -19.14
CA ARG A 75 8.27 -10.43 -20.22
C ARG A 75 8.14 -9.78 -21.60
N GLU A 76 7.17 -8.89 -21.76
CA GLU A 76 6.97 -8.11 -22.99
C GLU A 76 8.22 -7.27 -23.32
N LEU A 77 8.77 -6.55 -22.33
CA LEU A 77 10.00 -5.79 -22.49
C LEU A 77 11.19 -6.67 -22.87
N LYS A 78 11.28 -7.90 -22.32
CA LYS A 78 12.33 -8.85 -22.65
C LYS A 78 12.20 -9.36 -24.10
N GLN A 79 10.98 -9.60 -24.57
CA GLN A 79 10.73 -10.00 -25.96
C GLN A 79 11.10 -8.87 -26.93
N VAL A 80 10.60 -7.66 -26.71
CA VAL A 80 10.92 -6.49 -27.54
C VAL A 80 12.43 -6.22 -27.55
N ARG A 81 13.10 -6.35 -26.41
CA ARG A 81 14.56 -6.20 -26.34
C ARG A 81 15.29 -7.28 -27.13
N ALA A 82 14.83 -8.52 -27.08
CA ALA A 82 15.41 -9.62 -27.84
C ALA A 82 15.21 -9.44 -29.36
N GLU A 83 14.03 -8.97 -29.78
CA GLU A 83 13.75 -8.61 -31.18
C GLU A 83 14.65 -7.47 -31.66
N LEU A 84 14.83 -6.43 -30.83
CA LEU A 84 15.68 -5.29 -31.15
C LEU A 84 17.17 -5.68 -31.22
N GLU A 85 17.62 -6.59 -30.35
CA GLU A 85 18.97 -7.18 -30.43
C GLU A 85 19.13 -8.10 -31.65
N ALA A 86 18.10 -8.85 -32.05
CA ALA A 86 18.12 -9.65 -33.28
C ALA A 86 18.15 -8.76 -34.53
N LEU A 87 17.38 -7.66 -34.54
CA LEU A 87 17.38 -6.68 -35.62
C LEU A 87 18.75 -5.99 -35.75
N LYS A 88 19.35 -5.60 -34.62
CA LYS A 88 20.73 -5.07 -34.58
C LYS A 88 21.77 -6.05 -35.08
N ARG A 89 21.57 -7.36 -34.87
CA ARG A 89 22.48 -8.40 -35.39
C ARG A 89 22.27 -8.69 -36.88
N GLN A 90 21.05 -8.51 -37.39
CA GLN A 90 20.71 -8.67 -38.81
C GLN A 90 21.11 -7.46 -39.66
N HIS A 91 21.14 -6.25 -39.07
CA HIS A 91 21.68 -5.03 -39.69
C HIS A 91 22.88 -4.49 -38.90
N PRO A 92 24.07 -5.10 -39.02
CA PRO A 92 25.27 -4.65 -38.31
C PRO A 92 25.90 -3.37 -38.86
N GLU A 93 25.50 -2.86 -40.04
CA GLU A 93 26.26 -1.84 -40.79
C GLU A 93 25.64 -0.46 -40.95
N GLU A 94 24.44 -0.17 -40.46
CA GLU A 94 23.90 1.20 -40.53
C GLU A 94 23.78 1.82 -39.14
N THR A 95 24.92 2.08 -38.51
CA THR A 95 25.03 3.33 -37.76
C THR A 95 25.23 4.43 -38.80
N PRO A 96 24.19 5.21 -39.18
CA PRO A 96 24.42 6.44 -39.91
C PRO A 96 25.23 7.34 -38.99
N VAL A 97 26.52 7.44 -39.27
CA VAL A 97 27.36 8.52 -38.78
C VAL A 97 26.73 9.78 -39.35
N ILE A 98 25.98 10.52 -38.53
CA ILE A 98 25.51 11.85 -38.90
C ILE A 98 26.77 12.70 -39.08
N PRO A 99 27.18 13.03 -40.32
CA PRO A 99 28.36 13.83 -40.57
C PRO A 99 27.91 15.29 -40.53
N ASP A 100 27.63 15.82 -39.33
CA ASP A 100 27.35 17.24 -39.12
C ASP A 100 27.53 17.62 -37.64
N ARG A 101 28.72 17.31 -37.12
CA ARG A 101 29.28 17.96 -35.93
C ARG A 101 30.75 18.29 -36.22
N LEU A 102 30.96 19.21 -37.16
CA LEU A 102 32.17 20.01 -37.26
C LEU A 102 31.87 21.42 -36.73
#